data_AF-A0A1I3E5H5-F1
#
_entry.id   AF-A0A1I3E5H5-F1
#
_cell.length_a   1.000
_cell.length_b   1.000
_cell.length_c   1.000
_cell.angle_alpha   90.00
_cell.angle_beta   90.00
_cell.angle_gamma   90.00
#
_symmetry.space_group_name_H-M   'P 1'
#
loop_
_entity.id
_entity.type
_entity.pdbx_description
1 polymer ?
#
loop_
_entity_poly.entity_id
_entity_poly.type
_entity_poly.pdbx_seq_one_letter_code
_entity_poly.pdbx_strand_id
1 'polypeptide(L)'
;MKVIIKTIRNYSFLLIGLIIAYVIALTLVFTLPNSAVEPEFNDSMQVFEHEGEYPRVFYDNKASQLDNFTDKLMVGRTIKDESLSPFEAAMSMNNYPRYWHGYQVILRPLISGLNYSNIRYVNMFFILSLFCLTFLVLHKSFGIKASVPFIITMAMIYITILPMSLQYTSVFAITMIAIILMGYFNSQIKSFYLYYGYSFLIIGSITNFFDLLTAPIVTLGIPLVFAFLLENKRDKGKEFIDSLLFIIKNSFLWGLGYGATWAFKWIIATLFTENNVIQDALNQSVVRTVGTESQPVDRIRMFTENFNLMFPSVALKMFVVLVVVWLIVLIIKHKPFHEILNLSPLLLIATYPYIWQFFLSNHSQHHSWFVYRIQSVTVFAVLVFMMMCLNLKNKHIETN
;
A
#
# COMPACT_ATOMS: atom_id res chain seq x y z
N MET A 1 -13.67 -18.23 -26.70
CA MET A 1 -13.30 -19.27 -25.69
C MET A 1 -11.79 -19.50 -25.55
N LYS A 2 -11.03 -19.88 -26.61
CA LYS A 2 -9.59 -20.17 -26.54
C LYS A 2 -8.71 -19.03 -25.97
N VAL A 3 -9.01 -17.77 -26.34
CA VAL A 3 -8.25 -16.59 -25.85
C VAL A 3 -8.47 -16.34 -24.35
N ILE A 4 -9.71 -16.51 -23.87
CA ILE A 4 -10.05 -16.35 -22.45
C ILE A 4 -9.34 -17.42 -21.62
N ILE A 5 -9.41 -18.69 -22.06
CA ILE A 5 -8.72 -19.80 -21.40
C ILE A 5 -7.20 -19.56 -21.33
N LYS A 6 -6.58 -19.11 -22.43
CA LYS A 6 -5.16 -18.77 -22.46
C LYS A 6 -4.82 -17.65 -21.47
N THR A 7 -5.68 -16.65 -21.36
CA THR A 7 -5.49 -15.51 -20.46
C THR A 7 -5.57 -15.94 -19.00
N ILE A 8 -6.62 -16.70 -18.62
CA ILE A 8 -6.78 -17.26 -17.27
C ILE A 8 -5.55 -18.09 -16.91
N ARG A 9 -5.15 -19.01 -17.79
CA ARG A 9 -3.96 -19.85 -17.61
C ARG A 9 -2.70 -19.04 -17.32
N ASN A 10 -2.47 -17.95 -18.05
CA ASN A 10 -1.30 -17.11 -17.84
C ASN A 10 -1.30 -16.41 -16.47
N TYR A 11 -2.45 -15.87 -16.04
CA TYR A 11 -2.59 -15.28 -14.70
C TYR A 11 -2.38 -16.33 -13.60
N SER A 12 -2.92 -17.54 -13.78
CA SER A 12 -2.71 -18.65 -12.84
C SER A 12 -1.24 -19.07 -12.75
N PHE A 13 -0.54 -19.22 -13.87
CA PHE A 13 0.89 -19.56 -13.85
C PHE A 13 1.73 -18.47 -13.19
N LEU A 14 1.42 -17.20 -13.47
CA LEU A 14 2.10 -16.08 -12.82
C LEU A 14 1.90 -16.14 -11.29
N LEU A 15 0.66 -16.33 -10.83
CA LEU A 15 0.36 -16.41 -9.41
C LEU A 15 1.08 -17.61 -8.75
N ILE A 16 1.01 -18.80 -9.34
CA ILE A 16 1.70 -19.99 -8.81
C ILE A 16 3.21 -19.76 -8.74
N GLY A 17 3.78 -19.16 -9.78
CA GLY A 17 5.20 -18.79 -9.81
C GLY A 17 5.58 -17.83 -8.68
N LEU A 18 4.74 -16.83 -8.38
CA LEU A 18 4.94 -15.93 -7.24
C LEU A 18 4.89 -16.68 -5.89
N ILE A 19 3.91 -17.55 -5.69
CA ILE A 19 3.80 -18.35 -4.45
C ILE A 19 5.02 -19.24 -4.25
N ILE A 20 5.49 -19.92 -5.30
CA ILE A 20 6.71 -20.73 -5.24
C ILE A 20 7.92 -19.85 -4.87
N ALA A 21 8.07 -18.68 -5.50
CA ALA A 21 9.15 -17.75 -5.19
C ALA A 21 9.09 -17.27 -3.73
N TYR A 22 7.90 -17.01 -3.19
CA TYR A 22 7.69 -16.59 -1.80
C TYR A 22 8.10 -17.68 -0.80
N VAL A 23 7.69 -18.92 -1.05
CA VAL A 23 8.07 -20.07 -0.21
C VAL A 23 9.58 -20.28 -0.24
N ILE A 24 10.20 -20.24 -1.42
CA ILE A 24 11.66 -20.40 -1.56
C ILE A 24 12.40 -19.27 -0.83
N ALA A 25 12.00 -18.01 -1.05
CA ALA A 25 12.66 -16.86 -0.45
C ALA A 25 12.59 -16.90 1.09
N LEU A 26 11.42 -17.21 1.65
CA LEU A 26 11.27 -17.35 3.11
C LEU A 26 12.08 -18.54 3.64
N THR A 27 12.00 -19.70 3.01
CA THR A 27 12.76 -20.88 3.44
C THR A 27 14.26 -20.59 3.45
N LEU A 28 14.75 -19.90 2.42
CA LEU A 28 16.15 -19.54 2.27
C LEU A 28 16.62 -18.63 3.42
N VAL A 29 15.88 -17.57 3.74
CA VAL A 29 16.31 -16.66 4.82
C VAL A 29 16.24 -17.32 6.20
N PHE A 30 15.43 -18.35 6.39
CA PHE A 30 15.38 -19.15 7.62
C PHE A 30 16.51 -20.20 7.71
N THR A 31 17.33 -20.39 6.67
CA THR A 31 18.54 -21.22 6.78
C THR A 31 19.62 -20.58 7.64
N LEU A 32 19.68 -19.25 7.67
CA LEU A 32 20.62 -18.49 8.50
C LEU A 32 20.45 -18.88 9.99
N PRO A 33 21.53 -19.17 10.75
CA PRO A 33 21.43 -19.64 12.13
C PRO A 33 21.02 -18.53 13.10
N ASN A 34 20.46 -18.88 14.26
CA ASN A 34 20.11 -17.87 15.27
C ASN A 34 21.35 -17.17 15.82
N SER A 35 22.49 -17.85 15.92
CA SER A 35 23.76 -17.26 16.37
C SER A 35 24.20 -16.04 15.54
N ALA A 36 23.79 -15.94 14.27
CA ALA A 36 24.08 -14.78 13.43
C ALA A 36 23.11 -13.60 13.69
N VAL A 37 21.93 -13.86 14.26
CA VAL A 37 20.82 -12.89 14.41
C VAL A 37 20.71 -12.40 15.86
N GLU A 38 21.01 -13.27 16.83
CA GLU A 38 20.85 -13.03 18.28
C GLU A 38 21.54 -11.77 18.82
N PRO A 39 22.78 -11.40 18.42
CA PRO A 39 23.44 -10.22 18.97
C PRO A 39 22.62 -8.94 18.73
N GLU A 40 22.29 -8.66 17.47
CA GLU A 40 21.55 -7.47 17.07
C GLU A 40 20.06 -7.57 17.42
N PHE A 41 19.51 -8.79 17.54
CA PHE A 41 18.19 -9.01 18.10
C PHE A 41 18.11 -8.51 19.54
N ASN A 42 19.08 -8.85 20.38
CA ASN A 42 19.11 -8.42 21.78
C ASN A 42 19.23 -6.89 21.89
N ASP A 43 20.11 -6.28 21.09
CA ASP A 43 20.22 -4.81 21.02
C ASP A 43 18.91 -4.16 20.55
N SER A 44 18.24 -4.79 19.58
CA SER A 44 16.93 -4.33 19.11
C SER A 44 15.86 -4.38 20.20
N MET A 45 15.87 -5.40 21.07
CA MET A 45 14.91 -5.52 22.17
C MET A 45 15.07 -4.37 23.18
N GLN A 46 16.31 -3.95 23.47
CA GLN A 46 16.58 -2.81 24.35
C GLN A 46 16.03 -1.50 23.79
N VAL A 47 16.09 -1.30 22.47
CA VAL A 47 15.50 -0.12 21.81
C VAL A 47 13.98 -0.07 22.06
N PHE A 48 13.27 -1.19 21.91
CA PHE A 48 11.82 -1.23 22.14
C PHE A 48 11.46 -1.00 23.62
N GLU A 49 12.26 -1.52 24.56
CA GLU A 49 12.06 -1.28 25.99
C GLU A 49 12.20 0.19 26.36
N HIS A 50 13.19 0.87 25.77
CA HIS A 50 13.41 2.29 25.98
C HIS A 50 12.33 3.18 25.34
N GLU A 51 11.88 2.86 24.13
CA GLU A 51 10.93 3.70 23.38
C GLU A 51 9.46 3.47 23.74
N GLY A 52 9.13 2.30 24.30
CA GLY A 52 7.75 1.87 24.54
C GLY A 52 7.02 1.41 23.28
N GLU A 53 5.77 0.98 23.45
CA GLU A 53 4.98 0.29 22.42
C GLU A 53 4.37 1.20 21.35
N TYR A 54 3.99 2.42 21.72
CA TYR A 54 3.23 3.33 20.85
C TYR A 54 3.71 4.79 20.97
N PRO A 55 5.02 5.07 20.78
CA PRO A 55 5.53 6.43 20.88
C PRO A 55 4.93 7.32 19.78
N ARG A 56 4.67 8.59 20.12
CA ARG A 56 4.14 9.60 19.20
C ARG A 56 5.23 10.62 18.89
N VAL A 57 5.68 10.64 17.65
CA VAL A 57 6.89 11.37 17.27
C VAL A 57 6.65 12.86 17.10
N PHE A 58 5.48 13.25 16.58
CA PHE A 58 5.18 14.66 16.29
C PHE A 58 4.01 15.15 17.11
N TYR A 59 4.26 16.19 17.92
CA TYR A 59 3.23 16.97 18.62
C TYR A 59 2.27 16.14 19.49
N ASP A 60 2.73 14.99 20.02
CA ASP A 60 1.89 14.01 20.72
C ASP A 60 0.62 13.61 19.93
N ASN A 61 0.72 13.63 18.59
CA ASN A 61 -0.41 13.35 17.71
C ASN A 61 -0.50 11.85 17.42
N LYS A 62 -1.69 11.26 17.62
CA LYS A 62 -2.00 9.87 17.26
C LYS A 62 -1.71 9.54 15.79
N ALA A 63 -1.80 10.50 14.87
CA ALA A 63 -1.44 10.30 13.46
C ALA A 63 0.07 10.03 13.24
N SER A 64 0.92 10.48 14.17
CA SER A 64 2.38 10.27 14.16
C SER A 64 2.85 9.11 15.04
N GLN A 65 1.91 8.30 15.53
CA GLN A 65 2.20 7.17 16.40
C GLN A 65 2.91 6.06 15.62
N LEU A 66 3.99 5.51 16.19
CA LEU A 66 4.65 4.29 15.71
C LEU A 66 3.95 3.04 16.29
N ASP A 67 4.12 1.91 15.63
CA ASP A 67 3.64 0.59 16.10
C ASP A 67 4.82 -0.28 16.54
N ASN A 68 5.51 0.16 17.59
CA ASN A 68 6.65 -0.57 18.15
C ASN A 68 6.21 -1.92 18.72
N PHE A 69 4.96 -2.06 19.17
CA PHE A 69 4.38 -3.36 19.53
C PHE A 69 4.51 -4.36 18.37
N THR A 70 4.03 -3.99 17.18
CA THR A 70 4.08 -4.89 16.02
C THR A 70 5.51 -5.04 15.50
N ASP A 71 6.31 -3.98 15.46
CA ASP A 71 7.70 -4.08 15.05
C ASP A 71 8.52 -4.99 15.99
N LYS A 72 8.30 -4.93 17.32
CA LYS A 72 8.91 -5.86 18.29
C LYS A 72 8.52 -7.30 18.00
N LEU A 73 7.25 -7.55 17.66
CA LEU A 73 6.77 -8.85 17.22
C LEU A 73 7.38 -9.30 15.87
N MET A 74 7.66 -8.37 14.96
CA MET A 74 8.34 -8.66 13.69
C MET A 74 9.79 -9.06 13.92
N VAL A 75 10.51 -8.31 14.76
CA VAL A 75 11.90 -8.60 15.15
C VAL A 75 11.98 -9.89 15.95
N GLY A 76 11.07 -10.13 16.89
CA GLY A 76 10.99 -11.39 17.66
C GLY A 76 10.83 -12.64 16.81
N ARG A 77 10.23 -12.52 15.62
CA ARG A 77 10.08 -13.64 14.67
C ARG A 77 11.33 -13.91 13.83
N THR A 78 12.42 -13.16 14.03
CA THR A 78 13.71 -13.47 13.39
C THR A 78 14.43 -14.63 14.07
N ILE A 79 14.21 -14.82 15.37
CA ILE A 79 14.68 -15.98 16.12
C ILE A 79 13.75 -17.15 15.80
N LYS A 80 14.30 -18.19 15.16
CA LYS A 80 13.55 -19.37 14.75
C LYS A 80 13.62 -20.45 15.84
N ASP A 81 12.62 -21.32 15.90
CA ASP A 81 12.73 -22.57 16.62
C ASP A 81 13.73 -23.49 15.91
N GLU A 82 14.84 -23.81 16.57
CA GLU A 82 15.92 -24.63 15.99
C GLU A 82 15.55 -26.12 15.89
N SER A 83 14.47 -26.56 16.54
CA SER A 83 13.95 -27.92 16.38
C SER A 83 13.25 -28.13 15.04
N LEU A 84 12.85 -27.05 14.37
CA LEU A 84 12.14 -27.08 13.08
C LEU A 84 13.12 -26.97 11.91
N SER A 85 12.78 -27.60 10.78
CA SER A 85 13.47 -27.31 9.52
C SER A 85 13.25 -25.83 9.11
N PRO A 86 14.15 -25.24 8.30
CA PRO A 86 13.97 -23.86 7.81
C PRO A 86 12.62 -23.62 7.13
N PHE A 87 12.10 -24.63 6.43
CA PHE A 87 10.80 -24.56 5.78
C PHE A 87 9.65 -24.53 6.80
N GLU A 88 9.66 -25.41 7.80
CA GLU A 88 8.65 -25.46 8.86
C GLU A 88 8.67 -24.19 9.72
N ALA A 89 9.86 -23.68 10.06
CA ALA A 89 10.02 -22.42 10.77
C ALA A 89 9.45 -21.24 9.95
N ALA A 90 9.73 -21.20 8.63
CA ALA A 90 9.20 -20.18 7.74
C ALA A 90 7.67 -20.26 7.57
N MET A 91 7.07 -21.45 7.64
CA MET A 91 5.63 -21.62 7.52
C MET A 91 4.88 -21.36 8.83
N SER A 92 5.43 -21.79 9.96
CA SER A 92 4.83 -21.64 11.30
C SER A 92 4.98 -20.23 11.87
N MET A 93 6.12 -19.56 11.61
CA MET A 93 6.42 -18.20 12.07
C MET A 93 6.17 -18.01 13.57
N ASN A 94 6.74 -18.92 14.37
CA ASN A 94 6.57 -19.00 15.83
C ASN A 94 5.09 -19.02 16.23
N ASN A 95 4.33 -19.98 15.69
CA ASN A 95 2.90 -20.17 15.91
C ASN A 95 2.02 -19.00 15.48
N TYR A 96 2.44 -18.26 14.45
CA TYR A 96 1.61 -17.21 13.83
C TYR A 96 1.46 -17.40 12.30
N PRO A 97 0.99 -18.56 11.84
CA PRO A 97 1.02 -18.93 10.42
C PRO A 97 0.00 -18.21 9.53
N ARG A 98 -0.88 -17.36 10.09
CA ARG A 98 -1.94 -16.68 9.32
C ARG A 98 -1.40 -15.74 8.24
N TYR A 99 -0.22 -15.17 8.45
CA TYR A 99 0.42 -14.24 7.52
C TYR A 99 1.63 -14.88 6.86
N TRP A 100 2.00 -14.35 5.69
CA TRP A 100 3.22 -14.78 5.01
C TRP A 100 4.49 -14.35 5.73
N HIS A 101 4.48 -13.22 6.43
CA HIS A 101 5.67 -12.62 7.03
C HIS A 101 6.78 -12.36 6.01
N GLY A 102 6.43 -11.99 4.77
CA GLY A 102 7.37 -11.75 3.68
C GLY A 102 8.42 -10.68 4.00
N TYR A 103 8.13 -9.79 4.95
CA TYR A 103 9.11 -8.84 5.49
C TYR A 103 10.35 -9.53 6.06
N GLN A 104 10.27 -10.80 6.51
CA GLN A 104 11.42 -11.58 6.99
C GLN A 104 12.47 -11.83 5.90
N VAL A 105 12.07 -11.85 4.63
CA VAL A 105 13.01 -11.96 3.50
C VAL A 105 14.04 -10.82 3.51
N ILE A 106 13.66 -9.66 4.05
CA ILE A 106 14.53 -8.49 4.17
C ILE A 106 15.04 -8.34 5.60
N LEU A 107 14.16 -8.45 6.58
CA LEU A 107 14.46 -8.16 7.99
C LEU A 107 15.50 -9.12 8.57
N ARG A 108 15.37 -10.42 8.33
CA ARG A 108 16.24 -11.42 8.96
C ARG A 108 17.70 -11.30 8.50
N PRO A 109 18.00 -11.12 7.20
CA PRO A 109 19.35 -10.79 6.75
C PRO A 109 19.86 -9.43 7.26
N LEU A 110 19.01 -8.42 7.41
CA LEU A 110 19.46 -7.12 7.95
C LEU A 110 19.83 -7.23 9.42
N ILE A 111 19.03 -7.94 10.22
CA ILE A 111 19.30 -8.13 11.65
C ILE A 111 20.60 -8.90 11.88
N SER A 112 21.09 -9.72 10.95
CA SER A 112 22.38 -10.39 11.20
C SER A 112 23.61 -9.47 11.25
N GLY A 113 23.44 -8.16 10.99
CA GLY A 113 24.51 -7.19 11.22
C GLY A 113 24.03 -5.79 11.59
N LEU A 114 22.73 -5.57 11.78
CA LEU A 114 22.16 -4.26 12.13
C LEU A 114 21.02 -4.42 13.14
N ASN A 115 21.14 -3.76 14.29
CA ASN A 115 20.00 -3.60 15.20
C ASN A 115 18.87 -2.76 14.58
N TYR A 116 17.74 -2.75 15.27
CA TYR A 116 16.52 -2.08 14.82
C TYR A 116 16.69 -0.57 14.54
N SER A 117 17.48 0.14 15.34
CA SER A 117 17.77 1.57 15.09
C SER A 117 18.55 1.76 13.79
N ASN A 118 19.55 0.92 13.53
CA ASN A 118 20.31 0.94 12.28
C ASN A 118 19.43 0.59 11.07
N ILE A 119 18.49 -0.34 11.23
CA ILE A 119 17.52 -0.69 10.19
C ILE A 119 16.59 0.49 9.87
N ARG A 120 16.16 1.28 10.86
CA ARG A 120 15.38 2.50 10.61
C ARG A 120 16.15 3.51 9.75
N TYR A 121 17.47 3.63 9.91
CA TYR A 121 18.28 4.46 9.01
C TYR A 121 18.30 3.92 7.58
N VAL A 122 18.49 2.61 7.40
CA VAL A 122 18.41 1.98 6.06
C VAL A 122 17.05 2.25 5.41
N ASN A 123 15.97 2.06 6.16
CA ASN A 123 14.62 2.35 5.70
C ASN A 123 14.44 3.83 5.34
N MET A 124 15.04 4.76 6.09
CA MET A 124 14.97 6.20 5.81
C MET A 124 15.57 6.51 4.45
N PHE A 125 16.80 6.05 4.18
CA PHE A 125 17.42 6.25 2.86
C PHE A 125 16.61 5.58 1.75
N PHE A 126 16.10 4.37 2.00
CA PHE A 126 15.31 3.63 1.02
C PHE A 126 13.99 4.34 0.67
N ILE A 127 13.18 4.72 1.67
CA ILE A 127 11.88 5.36 1.47
C ILE A 127 12.04 6.76 0.87
N LEU A 128 13.00 7.57 1.33
CA LEU A 128 13.22 8.90 0.78
C LEU A 128 13.78 8.85 -0.65
N SER A 129 14.62 7.86 -0.97
CA SER A 129 15.07 7.65 -2.35
C SER A 129 13.89 7.27 -3.27
N LEU A 130 13.03 6.35 -2.83
CA LEU A 130 11.82 5.99 -3.57
C LEU A 130 10.90 7.20 -3.74
N PHE A 131 10.72 8.02 -2.70
CA PHE A 131 9.93 9.25 -2.77
C PHE A 131 10.45 10.21 -3.84
N CYS A 132 11.76 10.49 -3.86
CA CYS A 132 12.39 11.32 -4.87
C CYS A 132 12.24 10.73 -6.28
N LEU A 133 12.49 9.44 -6.46
CA LEU A 133 12.36 8.77 -7.76
C LEU A 133 10.90 8.77 -8.26
N THR A 134 9.94 8.51 -7.39
CA THR A 134 8.50 8.59 -7.72
C THR A 134 8.11 10.01 -8.11
N PHE A 135 8.58 11.03 -7.39
CA PHE A 135 8.38 12.43 -7.77
C PHE A 135 8.93 12.71 -9.17
N LEU A 136 10.16 12.29 -9.47
CA LEU A 136 10.78 12.49 -10.78
C LEU A 136 9.99 11.80 -11.90
N VAL A 137 9.51 10.58 -11.67
CA VAL A 137 8.67 9.84 -12.63
C VAL A 137 7.35 10.56 -12.87
N LEU A 138 6.63 10.95 -11.82
CA LEU A 138 5.37 11.68 -11.93
C LEU A 138 5.55 13.03 -12.64
N HIS A 139 6.62 13.76 -12.29
CA HIS A 139 6.94 15.04 -12.90
C HIS A 139 7.30 14.90 -14.38
N LYS A 140 8.09 13.88 -14.75
CA LYS A 140 8.40 13.59 -16.15
C LYS A 140 7.14 13.21 -16.94
N SER A 141 6.20 12.48 -16.34
CA SER A 141 4.99 12.02 -17.02
C SER A 141 3.92 13.12 -17.18
N PHE A 142 3.73 13.96 -16.16
CA PHE A 142 2.58 14.87 -16.03
C PHE A 142 2.91 16.25 -15.42
N GLY A 143 4.18 16.54 -15.16
CA GLY A 143 4.63 17.79 -14.54
C GLY A 143 4.07 17.98 -13.13
N ILE A 144 3.88 19.25 -12.77
CA ILE A 144 3.36 19.64 -11.44
C ILE A 144 1.96 19.10 -11.17
N LYS A 145 1.19 18.75 -12.21
CA LYS A 145 -0.20 18.28 -12.08
C LYS A 145 -0.33 16.91 -11.42
N ALA A 146 0.74 16.11 -11.40
CA ALA A 146 0.77 14.86 -10.63
C ALA A 146 1.82 14.90 -9.51
N SER A 147 2.96 15.58 -9.73
CA SER A 147 4.07 15.55 -8.78
C SER A 147 3.79 16.36 -7.50
N VAL A 148 3.10 17.50 -7.58
CA VAL A 148 2.74 18.31 -6.40
C VAL A 148 1.64 17.63 -5.56
N PRO A 149 0.53 17.10 -6.15
CA PRO A 149 -0.42 16.27 -5.42
C PRO A 149 0.24 15.12 -4.64
N PHE A 150 1.24 14.46 -5.22
CA PHE A 150 1.97 13.38 -4.56
C PHE A 150 2.75 13.89 -3.33
N ILE A 151 3.49 15.00 -3.46
CA ILE A 151 4.20 15.61 -2.32
C ILE A 151 3.23 15.95 -1.18
N ILE A 152 2.13 16.63 -1.51
CA ILE A 152 1.12 17.02 -0.50
C ILE A 152 0.54 15.77 0.18
N THR A 153 0.19 14.75 -0.60
CA THR A 153 -0.33 13.48 -0.08
C THR A 153 0.66 12.82 0.89
N MET A 154 1.93 12.71 0.48
CA MET A 154 2.97 12.08 1.29
C MET A 154 3.29 12.88 2.56
N ALA A 155 3.23 14.22 2.49
CA ALA A 155 3.38 15.08 3.67
C ALA A 155 2.23 14.87 4.68
N MET A 156 0.98 14.76 4.21
CA MET A 156 -0.19 14.58 5.08
C MET A 156 -0.19 13.26 5.87
N ILE A 157 0.49 12.23 5.37
CA ILE A 157 0.65 10.95 6.07
C ILE A 157 1.95 10.81 6.86
N TYR A 158 2.70 11.93 6.99
CA TYR A 158 4.01 11.99 7.63
C TYR A 158 4.99 11.00 6.99
N ILE A 159 5.41 11.23 5.74
CA ILE A 159 6.35 10.33 5.05
C ILE A 159 7.62 10.01 5.84
N THR A 160 8.08 10.91 6.70
CA THR A 160 9.22 10.70 7.60
C THR A 160 8.97 9.65 8.68
N ILE A 161 7.71 9.36 9.03
CA ILE A 161 7.30 8.32 9.99
C ILE A 161 7.36 6.92 9.37
N LEU A 162 7.11 6.82 8.07
CA LEU A 162 7.08 5.54 7.36
C LEU A 162 8.36 4.69 7.54
N PRO A 163 9.58 5.24 7.40
CA PRO A 163 10.80 4.47 7.59
C PRO A 163 11.12 4.14 9.06
N MET A 164 10.49 4.83 10.02
CA MET A 164 10.69 4.60 11.45
C MET A 164 9.89 3.41 11.97
N SER A 165 9.00 2.82 11.17
CA SER A 165 8.31 1.56 11.50
C SER A 165 8.41 0.56 10.34
N LEU A 166 8.83 -0.67 10.66
CA LEU A 166 8.93 -1.78 9.71
C LEU A 166 7.57 -2.08 9.11
N GLN A 167 6.53 -2.15 9.94
CA GLN A 167 5.17 -2.40 9.51
C GLN A 167 4.69 -1.36 8.47
N TYR A 168 5.08 -0.09 8.63
CA TYR A 168 4.62 0.98 7.73
C TYR A 168 5.39 0.98 6.40
N THR A 169 6.68 0.64 6.43
CA THR A 169 7.62 0.78 5.31
C THR A 169 7.14 0.04 4.05
N SER A 170 6.71 -1.22 4.18
CA SER A 170 6.49 -2.12 3.02
C SER A 170 5.42 -1.62 2.05
N VAL A 171 4.26 -1.20 2.56
CA VAL A 171 3.13 -0.75 1.72
C VAL A 171 3.52 0.45 0.86
N PHE A 172 4.19 1.44 1.44
CA PHE A 172 4.57 2.64 0.72
C PHE A 172 5.75 2.41 -0.23
N ALA A 173 6.69 1.53 0.13
CA ALA A 173 7.73 1.08 -0.78
C ALA A 173 7.12 0.40 -2.02
N ILE A 174 6.21 -0.56 -1.84
CA ILE A 174 5.51 -1.25 -2.93
C ILE A 174 4.77 -0.26 -3.83
N THR A 175 4.06 0.69 -3.23
CA THR A 175 3.33 1.74 -3.96
C THR A 175 4.27 2.57 -4.85
N MET A 176 5.39 3.06 -4.29
CA MET A 176 6.34 3.90 -5.00
C MET A 176 7.10 3.13 -6.09
N ILE A 177 7.53 1.90 -5.78
CA ILE A 177 8.15 0.99 -6.75
C ILE A 177 7.18 0.71 -7.91
N ALA A 178 5.90 0.45 -7.64
CA ALA A 178 4.90 0.23 -8.68
C ALA A 178 4.80 1.43 -9.63
N ILE A 179 4.75 2.66 -9.10
CA ILE A 179 4.72 3.89 -9.93
C ILE A 179 6.01 4.03 -10.76
N ILE A 180 7.17 3.79 -10.16
CA ILE A 180 8.47 3.88 -10.85
C ILE A 180 8.53 2.88 -12.01
N LEU A 181 8.17 1.62 -11.75
CA LEU A 181 8.17 0.56 -12.76
C LEU A 181 7.14 0.83 -13.86
N MET A 182 5.94 1.28 -13.53
CA MET A 182 4.93 1.69 -14.51
C MET A 182 5.45 2.82 -15.38
N GLY A 183 6.05 3.86 -14.79
CA GLY A 183 6.61 4.99 -15.53
C GLY A 183 7.76 4.58 -16.46
N TYR A 184 8.63 3.67 -16.01
CA TYR A 184 9.76 3.15 -16.78
C TYR A 184 9.33 2.28 -17.97
N PHE A 185 8.40 1.34 -17.74
CA PHE A 185 7.98 0.39 -18.77
C PHE A 185 6.87 0.93 -19.68
N ASN A 186 6.18 2.03 -19.32
CA ASN A 186 5.04 2.55 -20.08
C ASN A 186 5.30 2.70 -21.59
N SER A 187 6.50 3.18 -21.98
CA SER A 187 6.88 3.38 -23.39
C SER A 187 7.30 2.10 -24.12
N GLN A 188 7.54 1.00 -23.40
CA GLN A 188 8.10 -0.24 -23.95
C GLN A 188 7.01 -1.31 -24.20
N ILE A 189 5.77 -1.04 -23.78
CA ILE A 189 4.70 -2.03 -23.75
C ILE A 189 3.92 -2.08 -25.06
N LYS A 190 3.92 -3.27 -25.67
CA LYS A 190 3.09 -3.61 -26.84
C LYS A 190 1.61 -3.76 -26.50
N SER A 191 1.28 -4.44 -25.38
CA SER A 191 -0.11 -4.64 -24.92
C SER A 191 -0.37 -3.94 -23.59
N PHE A 192 -0.88 -2.70 -23.67
CA PHE A 192 -1.10 -1.82 -22.52
C PHE A 192 -2.02 -2.48 -21.48
N TYR A 193 -3.20 -2.95 -21.88
CA TYR A 193 -4.18 -3.55 -20.98
C TYR A 193 -3.71 -4.83 -20.27
N LEU A 194 -2.92 -5.67 -20.95
CA LEU A 194 -2.36 -6.88 -20.32
C LEU A 194 -1.26 -6.53 -19.33
N TYR A 195 -0.43 -5.54 -19.64
CA TYR A 195 0.62 -5.09 -18.74
C TYR A 195 0.08 -4.62 -17.39
N TYR A 196 -0.94 -3.74 -17.38
CA TYR A 196 -1.52 -3.28 -16.11
C TYR A 196 -2.22 -4.42 -15.39
N GLY A 197 -2.91 -5.31 -16.11
CA GLY A 197 -3.54 -6.47 -15.50
C GLY A 197 -2.54 -7.37 -14.75
N TYR A 198 -1.40 -7.70 -15.36
CA TYR A 198 -0.34 -8.44 -14.68
C TYR A 198 0.29 -7.63 -13.55
N SER A 199 0.52 -6.34 -13.76
CA SER A 199 1.12 -5.46 -12.75
C SER A 199 0.26 -5.41 -11.49
N PHE A 200 -1.05 -5.20 -11.62
CA PHE A 200 -1.95 -5.14 -10.47
C PHE A 200 -2.10 -6.49 -9.77
N LEU A 201 -2.13 -7.62 -10.50
CA LEU A 201 -2.08 -8.96 -9.87
C LEU A 201 -0.80 -9.12 -9.03
N ILE A 202 0.36 -8.78 -9.58
CA ILE A 202 1.65 -8.86 -8.89
C ILE A 202 1.67 -7.94 -7.67
N ILE A 203 1.22 -6.68 -7.82
CA ILE A 203 1.20 -5.71 -6.72
C ILE A 203 0.31 -6.22 -5.59
N GLY A 204 -0.90 -6.73 -5.89
CA GLY A 204 -1.78 -7.31 -4.87
C GLY A 204 -1.14 -8.49 -4.14
N SER A 205 -0.51 -9.39 -4.89
CA SER A 205 0.20 -10.56 -4.35
C SER A 205 1.38 -10.18 -3.45
N ILE A 206 2.26 -9.28 -3.92
CA ILE A 206 3.40 -8.77 -3.15
C ILE A 206 2.93 -8.01 -1.91
N THR A 207 1.86 -7.23 -2.02
CA THR A 207 1.29 -6.51 -0.88
C THR A 207 0.86 -7.50 0.19
N ASN A 208 0.13 -8.56 -0.17
CA ASN A 208 -0.28 -9.59 0.78
C ASN A 208 0.90 -10.34 1.42
N PHE A 209 1.95 -10.59 0.63
CA PHE A 209 3.14 -11.28 1.09
C PHE A 209 3.88 -10.49 2.18
N PHE A 210 4.05 -9.18 2.00
CA PHE A 210 4.80 -8.33 2.94
C PHE A 210 3.95 -7.72 4.07
N ASP A 211 2.70 -7.36 3.79
CA ASP A 211 1.88 -6.53 4.68
C ASP A 211 1.14 -7.32 5.76
N LEU A 212 1.01 -6.70 6.94
CA LEU A 212 0.24 -7.23 8.08
C LEU A 212 -1.13 -6.57 8.22
N LEU A 213 -1.76 -6.19 7.10
CA LEU A 213 -3.02 -5.44 7.04
C LEU A 213 -2.87 -3.97 7.50
N THR A 214 -1.80 -3.30 7.08
CA THR A 214 -1.47 -1.94 7.55
C THR A 214 -2.28 -0.89 6.79
N ALA A 215 -1.97 -0.71 5.50
CA ALA A 215 -2.65 0.21 4.60
C ALA A 215 -2.69 -0.30 3.14
N PRO A 216 -3.02 -1.58 2.90
CA PRO A 216 -2.75 -2.26 1.62
C PRO A 216 -3.44 -1.61 0.42
N ILE A 217 -4.60 -0.98 0.60
CA ILE A 217 -5.33 -0.33 -0.49
C ILE A 217 -4.55 0.85 -1.12
N VAL A 218 -3.54 1.39 -0.43
CA VAL A 218 -2.63 2.41 -0.99
C VAL A 218 -1.87 1.85 -2.19
N THR A 219 -1.47 0.57 -2.14
CA THR A 219 -0.77 -0.12 -3.25
C THR A 219 -1.65 -0.32 -4.48
N LEU A 220 -2.97 -0.27 -4.32
CA LEU A 220 -3.92 -0.25 -5.43
C LEU A 220 -4.17 1.19 -5.90
N GLY A 221 -4.70 2.03 -5.00
CA GLY A 221 -5.31 3.30 -5.36
C GLY A 221 -4.34 4.30 -5.97
N ILE A 222 -3.17 4.52 -5.37
CA ILE A 222 -2.20 5.50 -5.89
C ILE A 222 -1.62 5.04 -7.24
N PRO A 223 -1.14 3.78 -7.41
CA PRO A 223 -0.70 3.32 -8.73
C PRO A 223 -1.82 3.30 -9.76
N LEU A 224 -3.08 3.04 -9.37
CA LEU A 224 -4.22 3.07 -10.29
C LEU A 224 -4.55 4.47 -10.79
N VAL A 225 -4.43 5.51 -9.95
CA VAL A 225 -4.50 6.91 -10.40
C VAL A 225 -3.43 7.17 -11.47
N PHE A 226 -2.19 6.75 -11.25
CA PHE A 226 -1.11 6.96 -12.21
C PHE A 226 -1.33 6.17 -13.51
N ALA A 227 -1.71 4.90 -13.42
CA ALA A 227 -2.04 4.04 -14.56
C ALA A 227 -3.18 4.62 -15.41
N PHE A 228 -4.24 5.10 -14.76
CA PHE A 228 -5.37 5.77 -15.41
C PHE A 228 -4.93 7.02 -16.17
N LEU A 229 -4.05 7.85 -15.58
CA LEU A 229 -3.52 9.02 -16.27
C LEU A 229 -2.67 8.65 -17.49
N LEU A 230 -1.83 7.61 -17.37
CA LEU A 230 -1.01 7.12 -18.48
C LEU A 230 -1.88 6.60 -19.63
N GLU A 231 -2.99 5.94 -19.29
CA GLU A 231 -3.96 5.46 -20.26
C GLU A 231 -4.65 6.60 -21.01
N ASN A 232 -5.22 7.57 -20.28
CA ASN A 232 -5.87 8.74 -20.87
C ASN A 232 -4.90 9.60 -21.69
N LYS A 233 -3.61 9.62 -21.35
CA LYS A 233 -2.58 10.27 -22.16
C LYS A 233 -2.35 9.54 -23.49
N ARG A 234 -2.45 8.21 -23.49
CA ARG A 234 -2.23 7.33 -24.65
C ARG A 234 -3.43 7.31 -25.60
N ASP A 235 -4.64 7.29 -25.06
CA ASP A 235 -5.88 7.25 -25.82
C ASP A 235 -6.79 8.42 -25.42
N LYS A 236 -6.68 9.53 -26.15
CA LYS A 236 -7.47 10.74 -25.91
C LYS A 236 -8.94 10.62 -26.33
N GLY A 237 -9.28 9.62 -27.16
CA GLY A 237 -10.63 9.36 -27.63
C GLY A 237 -11.39 8.35 -26.79
N LYS A 238 -10.78 7.86 -25.71
CA LYS A 238 -11.31 6.81 -24.87
C LYS A 238 -12.65 7.20 -24.25
N GLU A 239 -13.62 6.31 -24.34
CA GLU A 239 -14.94 6.54 -23.75
C GLU A 239 -14.89 6.47 -22.22
N PHE A 240 -15.82 7.18 -21.58
CA PHE A 240 -15.97 7.17 -20.13
C PHE A 240 -16.20 5.75 -19.56
N ILE A 241 -16.96 4.91 -20.27
CA ILE A 241 -17.25 3.53 -19.84
C ILE A 241 -15.96 2.68 -19.86
N ASP A 242 -15.12 2.82 -20.89
CA ASP A 242 -13.87 2.07 -20.97
C ASP A 242 -12.88 2.49 -19.86
N SER A 243 -12.95 3.75 -19.45
CA SER A 243 -12.20 4.27 -18.30
C SER A 243 -12.64 3.61 -16.99
N LEU A 244 -13.95 3.47 -16.77
CA LEU A 244 -14.49 2.74 -15.61
C LEU A 244 -14.12 1.25 -15.65
N LEU A 245 -14.25 0.61 -16.81
CA LEU A 245 -13.89 -0.80 -16.98
C LEU A 245 -12.40 -1.05 -16.71
N PHE A 246 -11.52 -0.13 -17.12
CA PHE A 246 -10.10 -0.21 -16.79
C PHE A 246 -9.87 -0.19 -15.28
N ILE A 247 -10.49 0.75 -14.56
CA ILE A 247 -10.38 0.86 -13.10
C ILE A 247 -10.91 -0.40 -12.41
N ILE A 248 -12.10 -0.88 -12.79
CA ILE A 248 -12.74 -2.05 -12.17
C ILE A 248 -11.91 -3.30 -12.42
N LYS A 249 -11.48 -3.54 -13.67
CA LYS A 249 -10.71 -4.74 -14.04
C LYS A 249 -9.37 -4.80 -13.31
N ASN A 250 -8.63 -3.70 -13.26
CA ASN A 250 -7.33 -3.68 -12.60
C ASN A 250 -7.48 -3.79 -11.07
N SER A 251 -8.52 -3.20 -10.50
CA SER A 251 -8.85 -3.37 -9.07
C SER A 251 -9.23 -4.81 -8.73
N PHE A 252 -10.00 -5.47 -9.61
CA PHE A 252 -10.31 -6.89 -9.48
C PHE A 252 -9.05 -7.75 -9.54
N LEU A 253 -8.13 -7.47 -10.47
CA LEU A 253 -6.87 -8.22 -10.59
C LEU A 253 -5.96 -8.01 -9.38
N TRP A 254 -5.89 -6.80 -8.84
CA TRP A 254 -5.21 -6.55 -7.56
C TRP A 254 -5.85 -7.36 -6.42
N GLY A 255 -7.18 -7.32 -6.31
CA GLY A 255 -7.92 -8.07 -5.30
C GLY A 255 -7.74 -9.58 -5.43
N LEU A 256 -7.69 -10.10 -6.66
CA LEU A 256 -7.41 -11.50 -6.96
C LEU A 256 -5.99 -11.89 -6.51
N GLY A 257 -4.99 -11.06 -6.82
CA GLY A 257 -3.61 -11.29 -6.39
C GLY A 257 -3.50 -11.29 -4.87
N TYR A 258 -4.08 -10.29 -4.21
CA TYR A 258 -4.07 -10.16 -2.76
C TYR A 258 -4.79 -11.32 -2.05
N GLY A 259 -6.04 -11.59 -2.43
CA GLY A 259 -6.87 -12.61 -1.79
C GLY A 259 -6.38 -14.04 -2.06
N ALA A 260 -5.94 -14.33 -3.30
CA ALA A 260 -5.43 -15.66 -3.61
C ALA A 260 -4.11 -15.94 -2.89
N THR A 261 -3.23 -14.94 -2.73
CA THR A 261 -1.99 -15.12 -1.96
C THR A 261 -2.25 -15.46 -0.50
N TRP A 262 -3.25 -14.86 0.15
CA TRP A 262 -3.68 -15.31 1.48
C TRP A 262 -4.21 -16.74 1.49
N ALA A 263 -5.09 -17.09 0.54
CA ALA A 263 -5.64 -18.43 0.47
C ALA A 263 -4.54 -19.50 0.34
N PHE A 264 -3.53 -19.25 -0.50
CA PHE A 264 -2.36 -20.13 -0.59
C PHE A 264 -1.58 -20.23 0.72
N LYS A 265 -1.41 -19.13 1.48
CA LYS A 265 -0.76 -19.19 2.80
C LYS A 265 -1.50 -20.13 3.74
N TRP A 266 -2.82 -19.99 3.83
CA TRP A 266 -3.63 -20.76 4.77
C TRP A 266 -3.65 -22.24 4.40
N ILE A 267 -3.72 -22.56 3.11
CA ILE A 267 -3.62 -23.93 2.61
C ILE A 267 -2.25 -24.52 2.95
N ILE A 268 -1.16 -23.88 2.54
CA ILE A 268 0.20 -24.38 2.78
C ILE A 268 0.46 -24.52 4.28
N ALA A 269 0.12 -23.52 5.08
CA ALA A 269 0.36 -23.59 6.51
C ALA A 269 -0.49 -24.66 7.21
N THR A 270 -1.73 -24.90 6.78
CA THR A 270 -2.54 -26.02 7.33
C THR A 270 -1.93 -27.39 6.98
N LEU A 271 -1.28 -27.51 5.82
CA LEU A 271 -0.64 -28.76 5.41
C LEU A 271 0.66 -29.05 6.17
N PHE A 272 1.35 -28.01 6.66
CA PHE A 272 2.70 -28.12 7.23
C PHE A 272 2.80 -27.61 8.67
N THR A 273 1.69 -27.29 9.30
CA THR A 273 1.61 -26.99 10.74
C THR A 273 0.51 -27.85 11.35
N GLU A 274 0.60 -28.14 12.65
CA GLU A 274 -0.42 -28.91 13.36
C GLU A 274 -1.74 -28.14 13.58
N ASN A 275 -1.85 -26.92 13.03
CA ASN A 275 -2.95 -26.01 13.24
C ASN A 275 -3.87 -25.92 12.01
N ASN A 276 -5.19 -25.83 12.26
CA ASN A 276 -6.15 -25.50 11.20
C ASN A 276 -6.14 -24.00 10.90
N VAL A 277 -5.14 -23.56 10.12
CA VAL A 277 -4.92 -22.15 9.80
C VAL A 277 -6.06 -21.57 8.95
N ILE A 278 -6.71 -22.38 8.11
CA ILE A 278 -7.87 -21.94 7.33
C ILE A 278 -9.01 -21.52 8.26
N GLN A 279 -9.38 -22.37 9.22
CA GLN A 279 -10.46 -22.07 10.16
C GLN A 279 -10.13 -20.84 11.01
N ASP A 280 -8.91 -20.77 11.53
CA ASP A 280 -8.42 -19.62 12.31
C ASP A 280 -8.49 -18.31 11.50
N ALA A 281 -8.03 -18.33 10.24
CA ALA A 281 -8.07 -17.16 9.37
C ALA A 281 -9.50 -16.70 9.03
N LEU A 282 -10.42 -17.64 8.79
CA LEU A 282 -11.84 -17.32 8.55
C LEU A 282 -12.48 -16.67 9.78
N ASN A 283 -12.26 -17.24 10.97
CA ASN A 283 -12.75 -16.69 12.23
C ASN A 283 -12.21 -15.27 12.45
N GLN A 284 -10.91 -15.07 12.25
CA GLN A 284 -10.28 -13.76 12.41
C GLN A 284 -10.80 -12.73 11.38
N SER A 285 -11.13 -13.17 10.16
CA SER A 285 -11.68 -12.29 9.12
C SER A 285 -13.07 -11.76 9.50
N VAL A 286 -13.90 -12.59 10.13
CA VAL A 286 -15.21 -12.17 10.67
C VAL A 286 -15.00 -11.13 11.77
N VAL A 287 -14.11 -11.40 12.74
CA VAL A 287 -13.80 -10.45 13.82
C VAL A 287 -13.32 -9.10 13.29
N ARG A 288 -12.52 -9.08 12.21
CA ARG A 288 -12.06 -7.81 11.58
C ARG A 288 -13.17 -6.99 10.92
N THR A 289 -14.28 -7.63 10.57
CA THR A 289 -15.42 -7.02 9.87
C THR A 289 -16.46 -6.51 10.86
N VAL A 290 -16.86 -7.36 11.81
CA VAL A 290 -18.02 -7.12 12.70
C VAL A 290 -17.67 -6.90 14.17
N GLY A 291 -16.42 -7.18 14.57
CA GLY A 291 -15.99 -7.08 15.96
C GLY A 291 -16.45 -8.26 16.82
N THR A 292 -16.40 -8.09 18.13
CA THR A 292 -16.87 -9.04 19.14
C THR A 292 -17.81 -8.34 20.12
N GLU A 293 -18.48 -9.07 21.00
CA GLU A 293 -19.27 -8.45 22.07
C GLU A 293 -18.43 -7.53 22.97
N SER A 294 -17.18 -7.91 23.24
CA SER A 294 -16.21 -7.09 24.00
C SER A 294 -15.61 -5.93 23.20
N GLN A 295 -15.69 -5.97 21.88
CA GLN A 295 -15.15 -4.96 20.97
C GLN A 295 -16.18 -4.66 19.87
N PRO A 296 -17.28 -3.96 20.22
CA PRO A 296 -18.32 -3.66 19.26
C PRO A 296 -17.84 -2.62 18.23
N VAL A 297 -18.28 -2.80 16.98
CA VAL A 297 -17.99 -1.88 15.89
C VAL A 297 -18.96 -0.71 15.91
N ASP A 298 -18.43 0.51 16.05
CA ASP A 298 -19.14 1.75 15.77
C ASP A 298 -18.60 2.33 14.45
N ARG A 299 -19.33 2.09 13.37
CA ARG A 299 -18.89 2.51 12.03
C ARG A 299 -18.80 4.02 11.89
N ILE A 300 -19.70 4.78 12.53
CA ILE A 300 -19.70 6.25 12.44
C ILE A 300 -18.44 6.76 13.13
N ARG A 301 -18.20 6.33 14.36
CA ARG A 301 -16.98 6.68 15.10
C ARG A 301 -15.72 6.28 14.34
N MET A 302 -15.67 5.06 13.79
CA MET A 302 -14.54 4.59 13.00
C MET A 302 -14.23 5.50 11.81
N PHE A 303 -15.24 5.88 11.03
CA PHE A 303 -15.07 6.82 9.91
C PHE A 303 -14.61 8.19 10.39
N THR A 304 -15.26 8.73 11.44
CA THR A 304 -14.91 10.03 12.01
C THR A 304 -13.48 10.07 12.54
N GLU A 305 -13.03 9.03 13.27
CA GLU A 305 -11.66 8.96 13.79
C GLU A 305 -10.63 8.92 12.66
N ASN A 306 -10.80 8.03 11.67
CA ASN A 306 -9.88 7.93 10.54
C ASN A 306 -9.88 9.21 9.70
N PHE A 307 -11.03 9.85 9.50
CA PHE A 307 -11.12 11.12 8.79
C PHE A 307 -10.39 12.25 9.53
N ASN A 308 -10.64 12.39 10.84
CA ASN A 308 -10.02 13.44 11.65
C ASN A 308 -8.50 13.29 11.79
N LEU A 309 -7.97 12.06 11.73
CA LEU A 309 -6.53 11.82 11.71
C LEU A 309 -5.88 12.28 10.40
N MET A 310 -6.57 12.13 9.27
CA MET A 310 -6.10 12.66 7.97
C MET A 310 -6.32 14.17 7.84
N PHE A 311 -7.46 14.67 8.32
CA PHE A 311 -7.90 16.06 8.17
C PHE A 311 -8.15 16.68 9.55
N PRO A 312 -7.10 16.95 10.35
CA PRO A 312 -7.27 17.77 11.54
C PRO A 312 -7.83 19.15 11.16
N SER A 313 -8.47 19.85 12.11
CA SER A 313 -9.25 21.06 11.84
C SER A 313 -8.52 22.13 10.99
N VAL A 314 -7.22 22.30 11.21
CA VAL A 314 -6.37 23.21 10.42
C VAL A 314 -6.21 22.71 8.98
N ALA A 315 -5.85 21.44 8.79
CA ALA A 315 -5.70 20.84 7.47
C ALA A 315 -7.03 20.84 6.70
N LEU A 316 -8.15 20.58 7.38
CA LEU A 316 -9.49 20.63 6.77
C LEU A 316 -9.81 22.04 6.27
N LYS A 317 -9.57 23.08 7.09
CA LYS A 317 -9.77 24.48 6.68
C LYS A 317 -8.90 24.84 5.47
N MET A 318 -7.62 24.44 5.48
CA MET A 318 -6.71 24.66 4.35
C MET A 318 -7.19 23.94 3.09
N PHE A 319 -7.68 22.70 3.23
CA PHE A 319 -8.23 21.94 2.11
C PHE A 319 -9.49 22.58 1.54
N VAL A 320 -10.40 23.09 2.39
CA VAL A 320 -11.58 23.85 1.94
C VAL A 320 -11.17 25.09 1.16
N VAL A 321 -10.20 25.88 1.65
CA VAL A 321 -9.66 27.04 0.93
C VAL A 321 -9.09 26.62 -0.42
N LEU A 322 -8.32 25.52 -0.47
CA LEU A 322 -7.76 24.98 -1.72
C LEU A 322 -8.87 24.62 -2.72
N VAL A 323 -9.95 23.97 -2.27
CA VAL A 323 -11.10 23.62 -3.12
C VAL A 323 -11.81 24.87 -3.64
N VAL A 324 -12.02 25.88 -2.80
CA VAL A 324 -12.64 27.16 -3.22
C VAL A 324 -11.78 27.86 -4.28
N VAL A 325 -10.47 27.98 -4.03
CA VAL A 325 -9.52 28.56 -5.01
C VAL A 325 -9.55 27.77 -6.31
N TRP A 326 -9.55 26.45 -6.24
CA TRP A 326 -9.62 25.60 -7.41
C TRP A 326 -10.91 25.81 -8.22
N LEU A 327 -12.08 25.89 -7.58
CA LEU A 327 -13.35 26.15 -8.25
C LEU A 327 -13.33 27.50 -8.98
N ILE A 328 -12.79 28.54 -8.34
CA ILE A 328 -12.62 29.86 -8.97
C ILE A 328 -11.74 29.75 -10.23
N VAL A 329 -10.58 29.09 -10.13
CA VAL A 329 -9.67 28.92 -11.28
C VAL A 329 -10.30 28.07 -12.38
N LEU A 330 -11.05 27.03 -12.02
CA LEU A 330 -11.75 26.17 -12.98
C LEU A 330 -12.76 26.95 -13.82
N ILE A 331 -13.56 27.81 -13.16
CA ILE A 331 -14.51 28.70 -13.82
C ILE A 331 -13.78 29.65 -14.77
N ILE A 332 -12.69 30.28 -14.32
CA ILE A 332 -11.91 31.24 -15.13
C ILE A 332 -11.22 30.58 -16.34
N LYS A 333 -10.72 29.35 -16.18
CA LYS A 333 -9.94 28.66 -17.22
C LYS A 333 -10.80 27.88 -18.23
N HIS A 334 -12.13 27.90 -18.08
CA HIS A 334 -13.12 27.37 -19.03
C HIS A 334 -12.71 26.05 -19.69
N LYS A 335 -12.53 24.98 -18.89
CA LYS A 335 -12.29 23.64 -19.44
C LYS A 335 -13.62 23.00 -19.89
N PRO A 336 -13.71 22.39 -21.08
CA PRO A 336 -14.93 21.74 -21.53
C PRO A 336 -15.42 20.67 -20.55
N PHE A 337 -16.72 20.64 -20.27
CA PHE A 337 -17.31 19.71 -19.29
C PHE A 337 -17.01 18.24 -19.63
N HIS A 338 -17.02 17.87 -20.92
CA HIS A 338 -16.69 16.50 -21.34
C HIS A 338 -15.26 16.09 -20.94
N GLU A 339 -14.28 17.00 -21.01
CA GLU A 339 -12.92 16.69 -20.55
C GLU A 339 -12.81 16.54 -19.03
N ILE A 340 -13.66 17.24 -18.27
CA ILE A 340 -13.76 17.09 -16.82
C ILE A 340 -14.41 15.74 -16.49
N LEU A 341 -15.50 15.40 -17.20
CA LEU A 341 -16.21 14.14 -17.05
C LEU A 341 -15.30 12.94 -17.31
N ASN A 342 -14.43 13.01 -18.33
CA ASN A 342 -13.46 11.94 -18.64
C ASN A 342 -12.40 11.75 -17.55
N LEU A 343 -12.19 12.76 -16.67
CA LEU A 343 -11.31 12.65 -15.50
C LEU A 343 -12.05 12.23 -14.21
N SER A 344 -13.38 12.33 -14.18
CA SER A 344 -14.19 11.98 -13.01
C SER A 344 -14.09 10.52 -12.53
N PRO A 345 -13.64 9.52 -13.33
CA PRO A 345 -13.35 8.19 -12.80
C PRO A 345 -12.27 8.19 -11.69
N LEU A 346 -11.42 9.22 -11.60
CA LEU A 346 -10.54 9.42 -10.43
C LEU A 346 -11.31 9.52 -9.11
N LEU A 347 -12.52 10.08 -9.14
CA LEU A 347 -13.38 10.21 -7.96
C LEU A 347 -13.90 8.85 -7.49
N LEU A 348 -14.04 7.87 -8.39
CA LEU A 348 -14.33 6.49 -8.00
C LEU A 348 -13.15 5.88 -7.23
N ILE A 349 -11.90 6.10 -7.67
CA ILE A 349 -10.71 5.62 -6.94
C ILE A 349 -10.63 6.29 -5.55
N ALA A 350 -11.03 7.56 -5.47
CA ALA A 350 -11.06 8.31 -4.21
C ALA A 350 -12.00 7.73 -3.14
N THR A 351 -12.95 6.85 -3.50
CA THR A 351 -13.85 6.20 -2.52
C THR A 351 -13.27 4.91 -1.91
N TYR A 352 -12.18 4.36 -2.47
CA TYR A 352 -11.62 3.06 -2.06
C TYR A 352 -11.28 2.97 -0.56
N PRO A 353 -10.72 4.01 0.08
CA PRO A 353 -10.49 4.01 1.52
C PRO A 353 -11.75 3.71 2.35
N TYR A 354 -12.88 4.29 1.96
CA TYR A 354 -14.15 4.14 2.68
C TYR A 354 -14.78 2.76 2.45
N ILE A 355 -14.64 2.23 1.23
CA ILE A 355 -15.05 0.85 0.92
C ILE A 355 -14.22 -0.13 1.77
N TRP A 356 -12.92 0.06 1.84
CA TRP A 356 -12.02 -0.76 2.66
C TRP A 356 -12.38 -0.69 4.16
N GLN A 357 -12.57 0.52 4.69
CA GLN A 357 -13.00 0.76 6.07
C GLN A 357 -14.35 0.14 6.39
N PHE A 358 -15.28 0.11 5.44
CA PHE A 358 -16.57 -0.53 5.63
C PHE A 358 -16.44 -2.05 5.80
N PHE A 359 -15.65 -2.72 4.95
CA PHE A 359 -15.44 -4.17 5.04
C PHE A 359 -14.53 -4.59 6.19
N LEU A 360 -13.63 -3.71 6.66
CA LEU A 360 -12.70 -3.98 7.76
C LEU A 360 -12.87 -2.98 8.89
N SER A 361 -14.12 -2.74 9.32
CA SER A 361 -14.41 -1.67 10.28
C SER A 361 -13.86 -1.93 11.67
N ASN A 362 -13.87 -3.17 12.17
CA ASN A 362 -13.27 -3.44 13.48
C ASN A 362 -11.77 -3.13 13.45
N HIS A 363 -11.08 -3.64 12.42
CA HIS A 363 -9.66 -3.34 12.20
C HIS A 363 -9.39 -1.84 12.08
N SER A 364 -10.20 -1.13 11.29
CA SER A 364 -10.05 0.30 11.04
C SER A 364 -10.37 1.17 12.26
N GLN A 365 -11.23 0.69 13.16
CA GLN A 365 -11.55 1.36 14.42
C GLN A 365 -10.41 1.20 15.41
N HIS A 366 -9.97 -0.04 15.64
CA HIS A 366 -8.92 -0.33 16.61
C HIS A 366 -7.59 0.27 16.18
N HIS A 367 -7.22 0.14 14.90
CA HIS A 367 -5.92 0.54 14.39
C HIS A 367 -5.92 1.89 13.66
N SER A 368 -6.80 2.81 14.06
CA SER A 368 -6.97 4.09 13.35
C SER A 368 -5.67 4.91 13.23
N TRP A 369 -4.71 4.75 14.16
CA TRP A 369 -3.42 5.47 14.17
C TRP A 369 -2.51 5.19 12.96
N PHE A 370 -2.67 4.05 12.28
CA PHE A 370 -2.01 3.82 11.00
C PHE A 370 -2.97 3.57 9.84
N VAL A 371 -4.16 3.03 10.11
CA VAL A 371 -5.14 2.73 9.05
C VAL A 371 -5.57 4.00 8.34
N TYR A 372 -5.66 5.14 9.03
CA TYR A 372 -6.07 6.42 8.41
C TYR A 372 -5.24 6.77 7.16
N ARG A 373 -4.00 6.30 7.06
CA ARG A 373 -3.12 6.53 5.92
C ARG A 373 -3.68 6.00 4.60
N ILE A 374 -4.63 5.06 4.62
CA ILE A 374 -5.32 4.64 3.40
C ILE A 374 -6.05 5.81 2.70
N GLN A 375 -6.45 6.85 3.45
CA GLN A 375 -7.05 8.07 2.92
C GLN A 375 -6.10 8.84 1.98
N SER A 376 -4.81 8.48 1.93
CA SER A 376 -3.86 9.04 0.96
C SER A 376 -4.31 8.80 -0.48
N VAL A 377 -5.05 7.72 -0.73
CA VAL A 377 -5.68 7.43 -2.02
C VAL A 377 -6.70 8.52 -2.37
N THR A 378 -7.58 8.89 -1.44
CA THR A 378 -8.56 9.97 -1.60
C THR A 378 -7.87 11.29 -1.86
N VAL A 379 -6.89 11.67 -1.02
CA VAL A 379 -6.14 12.92 -1.15
C VAL A 379 -5.47 12.98 -2.52
N PHE A 380 -4.72 11.95 -2.91
CA PHE A 380 -4.01 11.94 -4.18
C PHE A 380 -4.96 12.00 -5.38
N ALA A 381 -5.99 11.16 -5.41
CA ALA A 381 -6.95 11.10 -6.52
C ALA A 381 -7.71 12.43 -6.70
N VAL A 382 -8.15 13.05 -5.60
CA VAL A 382 -8.87 14.34 -5.64
C VAL A 382 -7.95 15.47 -6.08
N LEU A 383 -6.75 15.58 -5.50
CA LEU A 383 -5.79 16.64 -5.87
C LEU A 383 -5.33 16.50 -7.33
N VAL A 384 -5.09 15.27 -7.80
CA VAL A 384 -4.78 15.01 -9.20
C VAL A 384 -5.95 15.38 -10.10
N PHE A 385 -7.18 14.98 -9.75
CA PHE A 385 -8.39 15.37 -10.50
C PHE A 385 -8.50 16.89 -10.63
N MET A 386 -8.35 17.60 -9.51
CA MET A 386 -8.38 19.06 -9.46
C MET A 386 -7.32 19.67 -10.40
N MET A 387 -6.06 19.26 -10.27
CA MET A 387 -4.95 19.80 -11.07
C MET A 387 -5.05 19.46 -12.57
N MET A 388 -5.55 18.28 -12.90
CA MET A 388 -5.75 17.86 -14.30
C MET A 388 -6.91 18.59 -14.97
N CYS A 389 -7.91 19.03 -14.20
CA CYS A 389 -9.00 19.88 -14.69
C CYS A 389 -8.56 21.33 -14.99
N LEU A 390 -7.37 21.77 -14.60
CA LEU A 390 -6.88 23.10 -14.92
C LEU A 390 -6.20 23.14 -16.30
N ASN A 391 -6.59 24.08 -17.16
CA ASN A 391 -5.88 24.34 -18.41
C ASN A 391 -4.71 25.32 -18.14
N LEU A 392 -3.55 24.76 -17.79
CA LEU A 392 -2.32 25.52 -17.49
C LEU A 392 -1.48 25.83 -18.73
N LYS A 393 -2.01 25.68 -19.96
CA LYS A 393 -1.30 26.20 -21.13
C LYS A 393 -1.21 27.72 -20.98
N ASN A 394 0.00 28.21 -20.72
CA ASN A 394 0.33 29.62 -20.88
C ASN A 394 -0.05 29.98 -22.32
N LYS A 395 -0.88 31.01 -22.50
CA LYS A 395 -0.86 31.78 -23.75
C LYS A 395 0.60 32.19 -23.90
N HIS A 396 1.32 31.59 -24.84
CA HIS A 396 2.47 32.29 -25.40
C HIS A 396 1.89 33.62 -25.87
N ILE A 397 2.34 34.69 -25.22
CA ILE A 397 2.15 36.03 -25.72
C ILE A 397 2.94 36.02 -27.02
N GLU A 398 2.23 35.83 -28.14
CA GLU A 398 2.73 36.22 -29.44
C GLU A 398 2.90 37.73 -29.37
N THR A 399 4.11 38.16 -29.00
CA THR A 399 4.55 39.53 -29.27
C THR A 399 4.76 39.61 -30.77
N ASN A 400 3.78 40.22 -31.45
CA ASN A 400 3.95 40.79 -32.78
C ASN A 400 5.12 41.77 -32.81
#